data_AF-A0A6S6TLY7-F1
#
_entry.id   AF-A0A6S6TLY7-F1
#
_cell.length_a   1.000
_cell.length_b   1.000
_cell.length_c   1.000
_cell.angle_alpha   90.00
_cell.angle_beta   90.00
_cell.angle_gamma   90.00
#
_symmetry.space_group_name_H-M   'P 1'
#
loop_
_entity.id
_entity.type
_entity.pdbx_description
1 polymer ?
#
loop_
_entity_poly.entity_id
_entity_poly.type
_entity_poly.pdbx_seq_one_letter_code
_entity_poly.pdbx_strand_id
1 'polypeptide(L)'
;MAGQSRNYGGGSHQRQQYTPSLDVSKVVFSGDLEPELFSSVAEQTARTIASGKNTNKSTQLRKFYDEICMWETRISSHPEMFKESLPFIKMINAKVAYAKGRKLVDDNYVLLINHCLKQIQDEDTMRYFKLFMEAFMGFYKVERPRD
;
A
#
# COMPACT_ATOMS: atom_id res chain seq x y z
N MET A 1 44.76 -37.51 -15.03
CA MET A 1 44.53 -36.12 -15.46
C MET A 1 43.41 -35.54 -14.60
N ALA A 2 43.68 -34.40 -13.96
CA ALA A 2 42.92 -33.87 -12.85
C ALA A 2 41.51 -33.38 -13.25
N GLY A 3 40.50 -33.80 -12.49
CA GLY A 3 39.16 -33.19 -12.52
C GLY A 3 39.15 -31.90 -11.72
N GLN A 4 38.83 -30.78 -12.35
CA GLN A 4 38.58 -29.51 -11.69
C GLN A 4 37.08 -29.37 -11.38
N SER A 5 36.72 -29.69 -10.14
CA SER A 5 35.43 -29.31 -9.56
C SER A 5 35.44 -27.80 -9.30
N ARG A 6 34.62 -27.04 -10.03
CA ARG A 6 34.38 -25.62 -9.72
C ARG A 6 33.41 -25.50 -8.55
N ASN A 7 33.99 -25.18 -7.40
CA ASN A 7 33.29 -24.73 -6.21
C ASN A 7 32.81 -23.28 -6.42
N TYR A 8 31.51 -23.06 -6.60
CA TYR A 8 30.93 -21.71 -6.53
C TYR A 8 30.30 -21.54 -5.15
N GLY A 9 31.02 -20.83 -4.29
CA GLY A 9 30.61 -20.49 -2.94
C GLY A 9 29.30 -19.72 -2.92
N GLY A 10 28.31 -20.28 -2.23
CA GLY A 10 27.09 -19.59 -1.85
C GLY A 10 27.40 -18.53 -0.81
N GLY A 11 27.53 -17.28 -1.25
CA GLY A 11 27.53 -16.12 -0.36
C GLY A 11 26.12 -15.90 0.18
N SER A 12 25.82 -16.50 1.33
CA SER A 12 24.62 -16.21 2.13
C SER A 12 24.67 -14.75 2.60
N HIS A 13 24.14 -13.86 1.78
CA HIS A 13 23.75 -12.52 2.23
C HIS A 13 22.61 -12.73 3.21
N GLN A 14 22.92 -12.66 4.51
CA GLN A 14 21.90 -12.49 5.53
C GLN A 14 21.13 -11.23 5.16
N ARG A 15 19.96 -11.41 4.54
CA ARG A 15 18.97 -10.34 4.38
C ARG A 15 18.63 -9.90 5.79
N GLN A 16 19.20 -8.78 6.21
CA GLN A 16 18.79 -8.09 7.41
C GLN A 16 17.28 -7.91 7.29
N GLN A 17 16.52 -8.59 8.16
CA GLN A 17 15.06 -8.54 8.11
C GLN A 17 14.67 -7.12 8.51
N TYR A 18 14.41 -6.27 7.52
CA TYR A 18 13.87 -4.94 7.73
C TYR A 18 12.40 -5.10 8.14
N THR A 19 12.08 -4.75 9.38
CA THR A 19 10.70 -4.68 9.85
C THR A 19 10.12 -3.33 9.41
N PRO A 20 8.93 -3.30 8.78
CA PRO A 20 8.22 -2.05 8.54
C PRO A 20 8.08 -1.26 9.85
N SER A 21 8.33 0.05 9.80
CA SER A 21 8.19 0.97 10.94
C SER A 21 6.80 1.62 11.03
N LEU A 22 5.95 1.41 10.02
CA LEU A 22 4.62 1.98 9.97
C LEU A 22 3.69 1.31 10.99
N ASP A 23 3.11 2.12 11.87
CA ASP A 23 1.99 1.72 12.72
C ASP A 23 0.67 1.86 11.95
N VAL A 24 -0.03 0.75 11.78
CA VAL A 24 -1.34 0.69 11.08
C VAL A 24 -2.51 0.49 12.05
N SER A 25 -2.27 0.42 13.37
CA SER A 25 -3.33 0.09 14.34
C SER A 25 -4.45 1.12 14.39
N LYS A 26 -4.17 2.36 13.98
CA LYS A 26 -5.14 3.46 13.90
C LYS A 26 -5.84 3.59 12.55
N VAL A 27 -5.42 2.81 11.54
CA VAL A 27 -6.07 2.77 10.22
C VAL A 27 -7.15 1.69 10.26
N VAL A 28 -8.33 2.03 10.78
CA VAL A 28 -9.44 1.09 10.99
C VAL A 28 -10.70 1.59 10.28
N PHE A 29 -11.33 0.75 9.46
CA PHE A 29 -12.54 1.05 8.69
C PHE A 29 -13.79 0.36 9.23
N SER A 30 -13.65 -0.48 10.26
CA SER A 30 -14.76 -1.21 10.89
C SER A 30 -15.15 -0.58 12.22
N GLY A 31 -16.44 -0.62 12.56
CA GLY A 31 -16.95 -0.04 13.80
C GLY A 31 -17.07 1.48 13.71
N ASP A 32 -17.01 2.16 14.85
CA ASP A 32 -17.04 3.62 14.90
C ASP A 32 -15.74 4.17 14.30
N LEU A 33 -15.88 5.06 13.31
CA LEU A 33 -14.73 5.70 12.68
C LEU A 33 -14.02 6.61 13.67
N GLU A 34 -12.70 6.41 13.77
CA GLU A 34 -11.81 7.34 14.46
C GLU A 34 -11.95 8.75 13.83
N PRO A 35 -12.35 9.79 14.59
CA PRO A 35 -12.52 11.14 14.05
C PRO A 35 -11.28 11.68 13.34
N GLU A 36 -10.11 11.22 13.76
CA GLU A 36 -8.82 11.64 13.20
C GLU A 36 -8.32 10.79 12.02
N LEU A 37 -9.09 9.81 11.55
CA LEU A 37 -8.68 8.84 10.52
C LEU A 37 -8.21 9.51 9.23
N PHE A 38 -8.96 10.50 8.76
CA PHE A 38 -8.69 11.23 7.51
C PHE A 38 -7.86 12.51 7.71
N SER A 39 -7.44 12.81 8.94
CA SER A 39 -6.61 13.97 9.29
C SER A 39 -5.25 13.49 9.81
N SER A 40 -5.03 13.52 11.12
CA SER A 40 -3.72 13.30 11.72
C SER A 40 -3.21 11.86 11.55
N VAL A 41 -4.09 10.86 11.45
CA VAL A 41 -3.69 9.46 11.15
C VAL A 41 -3.18 9.34 9.71
N ALA A 42 -3.89 9.95 8.74
CA ALA A 42 -3.45 9.97 7.35
C ALA A 42 -2.14 10.76 7.18
N GLU A 43 -1.98 11.88 7.89
CA GLU A 43 -0.75 12.67 7.89
C GLU A 43 0.45 11.88 8.43
N GLN A 44 0.31 11.23 9.59
CA GLN A 44 1.37 10.42 10.20
C GLN A 44 1.77 9.24 9.30
N THR A 45 0.78 8.63 8.65
CA THR A 45 0.99 7.58 7.65
C THR A 45 1.79 8.11 6.46
N ALA A 46 1.40 9.26 5.90
CA ALA A 46 2.08 9.92 4.79
C ALA A 46 3.55 10.24 5.12
N ARG A 47 3.80 10.82 6.28
CA ARG A 47 5.14 11.13 6.79
C ARG A 47 6.02 9.89 6.89
N THR A 48 5.48 8.79 7.42
CA THR A 48 6.23 7.53 7.56
C THR A 48 6.56 6.94 6.19
N ILE A 49 5.62 6.92 5.25
CA ILE A 49 5.83 6.43 3.88
C ILE A 49 6.81 7.32 3.10
N ALA A 50 6.83 8.63 3.38
CA ALA A 50 7.71 9.58 2.71
C ALA A 50 9.18 9.43 3.10
N SER A 51 9.51 8.68 4.16
CA SER A 51 10.90 8.45 4.59
C SER A 51 11.74 7.60 3.61
N GLY A 52 11.11 6.86 2.67
CA GLY A 52 11.80 5.95 1.75
C GLY A 52 12.56 6.62 0.60
N LYS A 53 13.83 6.97 0.78
CA LYS A 53 14.63 7.83 -0.16
C LYS A 53 14.54 7.52 -1.67
N ASN A 54 14.45 6.26 -2.08
CA ASN A 54 14.46 5.85 -3.51
C ASN A 54 13.21 5.06 -3.92
N THR A 55 12.21 4.99 -3.04
CA THR A 55 10.95 4.28 -3.22
C THR A 55 9.80 5.27 -3.07
N ASN A 56 8.58 4.81 -3.36
CA ASN A 56 7.35 5.56 -3.11
C ASN A 56 7.28 6.90 -3.87
N LYS A 57 7.79 6.96 -5.11
CA LYS A 57 7.62 8.16 -5.94
C LYS A 57 6.13 8.52 -6.04
N SER A 58 5.78 9.80 -5.96
CA SER A 58 4.38 10.28 -5.98
C SER A 58 3.59 9.70 -7.16
N THR A 59 4.19 9.66 -8.35
CA THR A 59 3.62 9.09 -9.57
C THR A 59 3.36 7.59 -9.48
N GLN A 60 4.17 6.85 -8.72
CA GLN A 60 3.94 5.42 -8.49
C GLN A 60 2.79 5.21 -7.52
N LEU A 61 2.73 5.96 -6.41
CA LEU A 61 1.64 5.87 -5.44
C LEU A 61 0.31 6.30 -6.06
N ARG A 62 0.34 7.35 -6.88
CA ARG A 62 -0.84 7.85 -7.61
C ARG A 62 -1.47 6.78 -8.50
N LYS A 63 -0.69 5.95 -9.19
CA LYS A 63 -1.26 4.85 -10.01
C LYS A 63 -2.11 3.87 -9.19
N PHE A 64 -1.70 3.58 -7.95
CA PHE A 64 -2.49 2.72 -7.06
C PHE A 64 -3.72 3.46 -6.55
N TYR A 65 -3.59 4.75 -6.20
CA TYR A 65 -4.71 5.59 -5.81
C TYR A 65 -5.77 5.70 -6.92
N ASP A 66 -5.36 5.93 -8.16
CA ASP A 66 -6.27 6.01 -9.31
C ASP A 66 -7.04 4.69 -9.51
N GLU A 67 -6.37 3.55 -9.32
CA GLU A 67 -7.03 2.24 -9.35
C GLU A 67 -8.04 2.07 -8.20
N ILE A 68 -7.72 2.57 -6.99
CA ILE A 68 -8.64 2.55 -5.84
C ILE A 68 -9.87 3.41 -6.13
N CYS A 69 -9.70 4.62 -6.66
CA CYS A 69 -10.80 5.48 -7.10
C CYS A 69 -11.67 4.81 -8.15
N MET A 70 -11.06 4.17 -9.15
CA MET A 70 -11.80 3.44 -10.19
C MET A 70 -12.68 2.33 -9.57
N TRP A 71 -12.15 1.56 -8.63
CA TRP A 71 -12.93 0.52 -7.94
C TRP A 71 -14.04 1.11 -7.08
N GLU A 72 -13.77 2.15 -6.30
CA GLU A 72 -14.77 2.80 -5.45
C GLU A 72 -15.92 3.36 -6.30
N THR A 73 -15.62 4.05 -7.40
CA THR A 73 -16.62 4.57 -8.33
C THR A 73 -17.47 3.45 -8.93
N ARG A 74 -16.83 2.32 -9.30
CA ARG A 74 -17.53 1.16 -9.84
C ARG A 74 -18.49 0.55 -8.82
N ILE A 75 -18.05 0.36 -7.58
CA ILE A 75 -18.86 -0.21 -6.50
C ILE A 75 -20.01 0.73 -6.11
N SER A 76 -19.74 2.03 -5.97
CA SER A 76 -20.79 2.99 -5.61
C SER A 76 -21.86 3.12 -6.71
N SER A 77 -21.46 2.98 -7.98
CA SER A 77 -22.41 2.98 -9.10
C SER A 77 -23.18 1.67 -9.23
N HIS A 78 -22.59 0.55 -8.82
CA HIS A 78 -23.14 -0.81 -8.98
C HIS A 78 -22.86 -1.67 -7.73
N PRO A 79 -23.53 -1.40 -6.59
CA PRO A 79 -23.24 -2.09 -5.33
C PRO A 79 -23.40 -3.61 -5.41
N GLU A 80 -24.31 -4.09 -6.27
CA GLU A 80 -24.55 -5.52 -6.53
C GLU A 80 -23.32 -6.25 -7.08
N MET A 81 -22.41 -5.53 -7.76
CA MET A 81 -21.18 -6.08 -8.33
C MET A 81 -20.06 -6.25 -7.30
N PHE A 82 -20.27 -5.85 -6.04
CA PHE A 82 -19.23 -5.88 -5.00
C PHE A 82 -18.61 -7.27 -4.83
N LYS A 83 -19.45 -8.30 -4.67
CA LYS A 83 -18.99 -9.67 -4.41
C LYS A 83 -18.12 -10.21 -5.55
N GLU A 84 -18.49 -9.92 -6.80
CA GLU A 84 -17.74 -10.32 -7.99
C GLU A 84 -16.47 -9.50 -8.19
N SER A 85 -16.48 -8.23 -7.77
CA SER A 85 -15.35 -7.30 -7.87
C SER A 85 -14.30 -7.53 -6.78
N LEU A 86 -14.70 -8.03 -5.60
CA LEU A 86 -13.83 -8.17 -4.43
C LEU A 86 -12.51 -8.91 -4.69
N PRO A 87 -12.46 -10.04 -5.43
CA PRO A 87 -11.19 -10.68 -5.77
C PRO A 87 -10.25 -9.77 -6.59
N PHE A 88 -10.79 -8.97 -7.49
CA PHE A 88 -10.02 -8.05 -8.33
C PHE A 88 -9.56 -6.81 -7.57
N ILE A 89 -10.37 -6.32 -6.63
CA ILE A 89 -9.96 -5.29 -5.66
C ILE A 89 -8.77 -5.83 -4.83
N LYS A 90 -8.89 -7.04 -4.28
CA LYS A 90 -7.81 -7.67 -3.50
C LYS A 90 -6.55 -7.94 -4.32
N MET A 91 -6.65 -8.06 -5.65
CA MET A 91 -5.51 -8.22 -6.56
C MET A 91 -4.55 -7.03 -6.56
N ILE A 92 -4.97 -5.84 -6.07
CA ILE A 92 -4.07 -4.69 -5.83
C ILE A 92 -2.87 -5.10 -4.97
N ASN A 93 -3.05 -6.02 -4.00
CA ASN A 93 -1.94 -6.56 -3.20
C ASN A 93 -0.82 -7.17 -4.06
N ALA A 94 -1.18 -7.95 -5.09
CA ALA A 94 -0.21 -8.58 -5.98
C ALA A 94 0.55 -7.53 -6.80
N LYS A 95 -0.15 -6.48 -7.26
CA LYS A 95 0.45 -5.36 -8.01
C LYS A 95 1.43 -4.57 -7.15
N VAL A 96 1.09 -4.31 -5.89
CA VAL A 96 1.97 -3.62 -4.93
C VAL A 96 3.18 -4.49 -4.57
N ALA A 97 3.00 -5.81 -4.37
CA ALA A 97 4.11 -6.74 -4.16
C ALA A 97 5.07 -6.80 -5.36
N TYR A 98 4.55 -6.78 -6.59
CA TYR A 98 5.35 -6.70 -7.80
C TYR A 98 6.14 -5.37 -7.87
N ALA A 99 5.49 -4.24 -7.59
CA ALA A 99 6.14 -2.94 -7.54
C ALA A 99 7.26 -2.89 -6.49
N LYS A 100 7.08 -3.55 -5.34
CA LYS A 100 8.13 -3.74 -4.33
C LYS A 100 9.29 -4.57 -4.88
N GLY A 101 9.02 -5.67 -5.57
CA GLY A 101 10.05 -6.48 -6.26
C GLY A 101 10.85 -5.67 -7.29
N ARG A 102 10.21 -4.67 -7.91
CA ARG A 102 10.83 -3.68 -8.81
C ARG A 102 11.50 -2.50 -8.09
N LYS A 103 11.53 -2.50 -6.75
CA LYS A 103 12.06 -1.42 -5.90
C LYS A 103 11.38 -0.05 -6.13
N LEU A 104 10.12 -0.05 -6.56
CA LEU A 104 9.34 1.18 -6.78
C LEU A 104 8.60 1.63 -5.53
N VAL A 105 8.25 0.68 -4.66
CA VAL A 105 7.65 0.92 -3.35
C VAL A 105 8.40 0.12 -2.29
N ASP A 106 8.27 0.53 -1.04
CA ASP A 106 8.89 -0.17 0.09
C ASP A 106 7.92 -1.02 0.90
N ASP A 107 8.47 -1.69 1.91
CA ASP A 107 7.76 -2.53 2.86
C ASP A 107 6.63 -1.81 3.61
N ASN A 108 6.82 -0.54 3.97
CA ASN A 108 5.80 0.24 4.67
C ASN A 108 4.57 0.47 3.77
N TYR A 109 4.78 0.79 2.49
CA TYR A 109 3.66 0.96 1.56
C TYR A 109 2.94 -0.36 1.25
N VAL A 110 3.68 -1.47 1.15
CA VAL A 110 3.06 -2.80 1.02
C VAL A 110 2.22 -3.14 2.25
N LEU A 111 2.73 -2.88 3.45
CA LEU A 111 2.00 -3.10 4.69
C LEU A 111 0.71 -2.27 4.73
N LEU A 112 0.78 -0.98 4.39
CA LEU A 112 -0.38 -0.08 4.37
C LEU A 112 -1.48 -0.60 3.45
N ILE A 113 -1.15 -0.87 2.19
CA ILE A 113 -2.14 -1.32 1.21
C ILE A 113 -2.74 -2.67 1.60
N ASN A 114 -1.90 -3.60 2.09
CA ASN A 114 -2.38 -4.89 2.55
C ASN A 114 -3.37 -4.77 3.72
N HIS A 115 -3.04 -3.91 4.68
CA HIS A 115 -3.87 -3.64 5.84
C HIS A 115 -5.22 -3.04 5.45
N CYS A 116 -5.23 -2.04 4.58
CA CYS A 116 -6.48 -1.43 4.09
C CYS A 116 -7.35 -2.43 3.29
N LEU A 117 -6.76 -3.18 2.35
CA LEU A 117 -7.49 -4.14 1.51
C LEU A 117 -8.11 -5.30 2.31
N LYS A 118 -7.53 -5.67 3.45
CA LYS A 118 -8.09 -6.70 4.35
C LYS A 118 -9.39 -6.28 5.02
N GLN A 119 -9.62 -4.98 5.16
CA GLN A 119 -10.78 -4.43 5.85
C GLN A 119 -11.99 -4.23 4.94
N ILE A 120 -11.82 -4.36 3.63
CA ILE A 120 -12.90 -4.17 2.65
C ILE A 120 -13.86 -5.35 2.71
N GLN A 121 -15.08 -5.09 3.18
CA GLN A 121 -16.18 -6.05 3.35
C GLN A 121 -17.46 -5.63 2.62
N ASP A 122 -17.58 -4.35 2.28
CA ASP A 122 -18.77 -3.71 1.71
C ASP A 122 -18.42 -2.39 0.99
N GLU A 123 -19.45 -1.69 0.52
CA GLU A 123 -19.32 -0.38 -0.13
C GLU A 123 -18.72 0.68 0.81
N ASP A 124 -19.15 0.71 2.08
CA ASP A 124 -18.70 1.71 3.04
C ASP A 124 -17.20 1.59 3.35
N THR A 125 -16.73 0.38 3.64
CA THR A 125 -15.30 0.11 3.87
C THR A 125 -14.45 0.36 2.62
N MET A 126 -14.99 0.14 1.41
CA MET A 126 -14.34 0.54 0.16
C MET A 126 -14.24 2.07 0.04
N ARG A 127 -15.31 2.79 0.37
CA ARG A 127 -15.34 4.25 0.38
C ARG A 127 -14.37 4.82 1.41
N TYR A 128 -14.30 4.27 2.62
CA TYR A 128 -13.34 4.69 3.65
C TYR A 128 -11.89 4.46 3.22
N PHE A 129 -11.61 3.35 2.54
CA PHE A 129 -10.29 3.13 1.97
C PHE A 129 -9.91 4.21 0.96
N LYS A 130 -10.81 4.55 0.03
CA LYS A 130 -10.58 5.63 -0.95
C LYS A 130 -10.34 6.97 -0.25
N LEU A 131 -11.19 7.35 0.70
CA LEU A 131 -11.08 8.63 1.42
C LEU A 131 -9.79 8.72 2.24
N PHE A 132 -9.39 7.63 2.90
CA PHE A 132 -8.12 7.56 3.60
C PHE A 132 -6.94 7.76 2.65
N MET A 133 -6.95 7.08 1.49
CA MET A 133 -5.89 7.22 0.50
C MET A 133 -5.87 8.61 -0.15
N GLU A 134 -7.03 9.26 -0.30
CA GLU A 134 -7.12 10.65 -0.78
C GLU A 134 -6.45 11.63 0.19
N ALA A 135 -6.81 11.55 1.47
CA ALA A 135 -6.18 12.35 2.53
C ALA A 135 -4.67 12.08 2.61
N PHE A 136 -4.28 10.80 2.60
CA PHE A 136 -2.89 10.38 2.56
C PHE A 136 -2.15 11.01 1.37
N MET A 137 -2.71 10.97 0.15
CA MET A 137 -2.06 11.54 -1.04
C MET A 137 -1.88 13.06 -0.94
N GLY A 138 -2.83 13.75 -0.31
CA GLY A 138 -2.74 15.19 0.00
C GLY A 138 -1.55 15.49 0.91
N PHE A 139 -1.47 14.84 2.08
CA PHE A 139 -0.34 15.00 3.01
C PHE A 139 0.97 14.50 2.43
N TYR A 140 0.96 13.42 1.65
CA TYR A 140 2.16 12.88 1.01
C TYR A 140 2.80 13.89 0.06
N LYS A 141 1.99 14.71 -0.62
CA LYS A 141 2.50 15.78 -1.47
C LYS A 141 3.20 16.89 -0.68
N VAL A 142 2.77 17.14 0.56
CA VAL A 142 3.43 18.09 1.49
C VAL A 142 4.80 17.56 1.89
N GLU A 143 4.89 16.27 2.22
CA GLU A 143 6.16 15.61 2.61
C GLU A 143 7.13 15.46 1.43
N ARG A 144 6.61 15.30 0.20
CA ARG A 144 7.39 15.18 -1.03
C ARG A 144 6.94 16.15 -2.13
N PRO A 145 7.23 17.46 -1.99
CA PRO A 145 6.74 18.47 -2.93
C PRO A 145 7.38 18.36 -4.32
N ARG A 146 8.56 17.74 -4.43
CA ARG A 146 9.35 17.65 -5.67
C ARG A 146 9.21 16.32 -6.44
N ASP A 147 8.50 15.35 -5.87
CA ASP A 147 8.13 14.09 -6.56
C ASP A 147 6.86 14.30 -7.40
#